data_AF-A0AAN0SRL6-F1
#
_entry.id   AF-A0AAN0SRL6-F1
#
_cell.length_a   1.000
_cell.length_b   1.000
_cell.length_c   1.000
_cell.angle_alpha   90.00
_cell.angle_beta   90.00
_cell.angle_gamma   90.00
#
_symmetry.space_group_name_H-M   'P 1'
#
loop_
_entity.id
_entity.type
_entity.pdbx_description
1 polymer ?
#
loop_
_entity_poly.entity_id
_entity_poly.type
_entity_poly.pdbx_seq_one_letter_code
_entity_poly.pdbx_strand_id
1 'polypeptide(L)'
;MDFSKDFNYSNEGDFLYPVEYYQFRKADALMTFKIELLCLGDMYAFHFISDDEVLPKKYRFVVCNDYEINEEFGFTEPMDTTSKQAVLQRAIDLGTAIADKYCKKL
;
A
#
# COMPACT_ATOMS: atom_id res chain seq x y z
N MET A 1 35.74 8.16 -26.63
CA MET A 1 34.86 9.10 -25.91
C MET A 1 34.20 8.30 -24.81
N ASP A 2 34.64 8.56 -23.58
CA ASP A 2 34.23 7.84 -22.38
C ASP A 2 33.00 8.58 -21.82
N PHE A 3 31.80 8.10 -22.14
CA PHE A 3 30.53 8.76 -21.79
C PHE A 3 30.12 8.57 -20.32
N SER A 4 30.94 7.95 -19.49
CA SER A 4 30.52 7.50 -18.15
C SER A 4 30.92 8.42 -17.00
N LYS A 5 31.43 9.64 -17.25
CA LYS A 5 32.05 10.45 -16.17
C LYS A 5 31.34 11.73 -15.74
N ASP A 6 30.23 12.15 -16.35
CA ASP A 6 29.59 13.42 -15.98
C ASP A 6 28.06 13.31 -15.74
N PHE A 7 27.58 12.22 -15.13
CA PHE A 7 26.27 12.22 -14.49
C PHE A 7 26.46 12.38 -12.97
N ASN A 8 26.63 13.63 -12.52
CA ASN A 8 26.43 13.96 -11.11
C ASN A 8 24.92 14.03 -10.86
N TYR A 9 24.33 12.88 -10.53
CA TYR A 9 22.95 12.83 -10.03
C TYR A 9 22.89 13.51 -8.67
N SER A 10 22.31 14.70 -8.61
CA SER A 10 22.17 15.51 -7.39
C SER A 10 20.71 15.57 -6.93
N ASN A 11 20.03 14.43 -6.81
CA ASN A 11 18.68 14.41 -6.26
C ASN A 11 18.74 14.06 -4.78
N GLU A 12 18.98 15.08 -3.94
CA GLU A 12 18.59 15.03 -2.54
C GLU A 12 17.09 14.71 -2.49
N GLY A 13 16.74 13.47 -2.10
CA GLY A 13 15.35 13.02 -2.02
C GLY A 13 14.98 11.83 -2.92
N ASP A 14 15.84 11.46 -3.86
CA ASP A 14 15.64 10.22 -4.62
C ASP A 14 16.34 9.06 -3.91
N PHE A 15 15.55 8.12 -3.40
CA PHE A 15 16.05 6.94 -2.72
C PHE A 15 15.51 5.69 -3.42
N LEU A 16 16.43 4.78 -3.74
CA LEU A 16 16.08 3.44 -4.19
C LEU A 16 15.78 2.59 -2.96
N TYR A 17 14.63 1.95 -2.94
CA TYR A 17 14.24 1.02 -1.88
C TYR A 17 13.71 -0.29 -2.49
N PRO A 18 13.91 -1.43 -1.81
CA PRO A 18 13.32 -2.68 -2.23
C PRO A 18 11.80 -2.63 -2.05
N VAL A 19 11.10 -3.27 -2.98
CA VAL A 19 9.65 -3.51 -2.91
C VAL A 19 9.42 -5.01 -2.82
N GLU A 20 8.62 -5.42 -1.85
CA GLU A 20 8.13 -6.79 -1.75
C GLU A 20 6.65 -6.85 -2.15
N TYR A 21 6.29 -7.85 -2.96
CA TYR A 21 4.93 -8.01 -3.47
C TYR A 21 4.18 -9.09 -2.71
N TYR A 22 3.03 -8.72 -2.16
CA TYR A 22 2.11 -9.62 -1.50
C TYR A 22 0.75 -9.60 -2.17
N GLN A 23 0.00 -10.67 -1.94
CA GLN A 23 -1.42 -10.74 -2.30
C GLN A 23 -2.19 -11.31 -1.13
N PHE A 24 -3.39 -10.79 -0.90
CA PHE A 24 -4.33 -11.43 0.01
C PHE A 24 -5.72 -11.50 -0.62
N ARG A 25 -6.47 -12.53 -0.21
CA ARG A 25 -7.80 -12.81 -0.72
C ARG A 25 -8.81 -12.74 0.41
N LYS A 26 -9.81 -11.88 0.26
CA LYS A 26 -11.01 -11.83 1.11
C LYS A 26 -12.07 -12.72 0.48
N ALA A 27 -12.14 -13.98 0.96
CA ALA A 27 -12.86 -15.05 0.29
C ALA A 27 -14.37 -14.82 0.16
N ASP A 28 -15.01 -14.31 1.20
CA ASP A 28 -16.45 -13.99 1.24
C ASP A 28 -16.83 -12.79 0.36
N ALA A 29 -15.92 -11.84 0.14
CA ALA A 29 -16.09 -10.75 -0.81
C ALA A 29 -15.66 -11.11 -2.25
N LEU A 30 -15.15 -12.33 -2.46
CA LEU A 30 -14.52 -12.79 -3.71
C LEU A 30 -13.47 -11.81 -4.26
N MET A 31 -12.80 -11.08 -3.37
CA MET A 31 -11.88 -9.99 -3.72
C MET A 31 -10.43 -10.39 -3.47
N THR A 32 -9.55 -10.01 -4.39
CA THR A 32 -8.10 -10.17 -4.25
C THR A 32 -7.44 -8.81 -4.33
N PHE A 33 -6.54 -8.54 -3.38
CA PHE A 33 -5.80 -7.30 -3.32
C PHE A 33 -4.31 -7.57 -3.44
N LYS A 34 -3.62 -6.70 -4.18
CA LYS A 34 -2.17 -6.67 -4.26
C LYS A 34 -1.65 -5.64 -3.26
N ILE A 35 -0.58 -5.98 -2.57
CA ILE A 35 0.11 -5.09 -1.64
C ILE A 35 1.55 -4.95 -2.13
N GLU A 36 1.97 -3.71 -2.36
CA GLU A 36 3.39 -3.38 -2.48
C GLU A 36 3.87 -2.94 -1.09
N LEU A 37 4.77 -3.71 -0.49
CA LEU A 37 5.44 -3.33 0.75
C LEU A 37 6.73 -2.59 0.40
N LEU A 38 6.82 -1.32 0.79
CA LEU A 38 7.99 -0.47 0.60
C LEU A 38 8.93 -0.66 1.80
N CYS A 39 10.16 -1.11 1.55
CA CYS A 39 11.16 -1.37 2.59
C CYS A 39 12.14 -0.18 2.71
N LEU A 40 11.77 0.82 3.52
CA LEU A 40 12.42 2.12 3.65
C LEU A 40 13.51 2.11 4.74
N GLY A 41 14.48 1.19 4.63
CA GLY A 41 15.56 1.06 5.62
C GLY A 41 15.05 0.46 6.93
N ASP A 42 14.83 1.30 7.95
CA ASP A 42 14.31 0.92 9.28
C ASP A 42 12.78 1.03 9.38
N MET A 43 12.12 1.48 8.31
CA MET A 43 10.68 1.66 8.24
C MET A 43 10.07 0.89 7.06
N TYR A 44 8.79 0.61 7.19
CA TYR A 44 7.96 -0.01 6.18
C TYR A 44 6.74 0.87 5.90
N ALA A 45 6.32 0.87 4.65
CA ALA A 45 5.08 1.48 4.18
C ALA A 45 4.42 0.53 3.18
N PHE A 46 3.16 0.80 2.81
CA PHE A 46 2.51 -0.01 1.78
C PHE A 46 1.74 0.83 0.77
N HIS A 47 1.69 0.31 -0.46
CA HIS A 47 0.63 0.62 -1.40
C HIS A 47 -0.32 -0.56 -1.49
N PHE A 48 -1.58 -0.22 -1.59
CA PHE A 48 -2.67 -1.14 -1.84
C PHE A 48 -3.16 -0.94 -3.25
N ILE A 49 -3.23 -2.01 -4.03
CA ILE A 49 -3.55 -1.96 -5.45
C ILE A 49 -4.64 -2.99 -5.77
N SER A 50 -5.68 -2.54 -6.46
CA SER A 50 -6.74 -3.38 -7.00
C SER A 50 -7.14 -2.92 -8.40
N ASP A 51 -7.12 -3.87 -9.33
CA ASP A 51 -7.60 -3.66 -10.70
C ASP A 51 -9.11 -3.93 -10.83
N ASP A 52 -9.79 -4.25 -9.71
CA ASP A 52 -11.19 -4.65 -9.73
C ASP A 52 -12.12 -3.44 -9.97
N GLU A 53 -12.95 -3.54 -11.01
CA GLU A 53 -13.85 -2.48 -11.42
C GLU A 53 -15.03 -2.24 -10.46
N VAL A 54 -15.34 -3.21 -9.60
CA VAL A 54 -16.36 -3.10 -8.55
C VAL A 54 -15.99 -2.01 -7.54
N LEU A 55 -14.70 -1.79 -7.30
CA LEU A 55 -14.23 -0.75 -6.39
C LEU A 55 -14.32 0.63 -7.03
N PRO A 56 -14.83 1.65 -6.31
CA PRO A 56 -14.65 3.04 -6.72
C PRO A 56 -13.17 3.37 -6.94
N LYS A 57 -12.87 4.21 -7.95
CA LYS A 57 -11.49 4.50 -8.38
C LYS A 57 -10.56 4.90 -7.23
N LYS A 58 -11.04 5.65 -6.23
CA LYS A 58 -10.24 6.09 -5.08
C LYS A 58 -9.74 4.95 -4.19
N TYR A 59 -10.35 3.76 -4.25
CA TYR A 59 -9.91 2.59 -3.46
C TYR A 59 -9.12 1.56 -4.29
N ARG A 60 -8.90 1.84 -5.57
CA ARG A 60 -8.10 0.96 -6.45
C ARG A 60 -6.60 1.16 -6.27
N PHE A 61 -6.20 2.33 -5.78
CA PHE A 61 -4.83 2.62 -5.37
C PHE A 61 -4.89 3.43 -4.08
N VAL A 62 -4.37 2.87 -2.99
CA VAL A 62 -4.35 3.53 -1.67
C VAL A 62 -2.94 3.47 -1.11
N VAL A 63 -2.44 4.61 -0.66
CA VAL A 63 -1.18 4.70 0.07
C VAL A 63 -1.44 4.60 1.57
N CYS A 64 -0.53 3.99 2.33
CA CYS A 64 -0.76 3.72 3.77
C CYS A 64 -1.04 4.97 4.62
N ASN A 65 -0.61 6.15 4.16
CA ASN A 65 -0.78 7.44 4.83
C ASN A 65 -1.90 8.31 4.23
N ASP A 66 -2.78 7.75 3.40
CA ASP A 66 -3.96 8.47 2.89
C ASP A 66 -4.89 8.82 4.07
N TYR A 67 -4.89 10.09 4.47
CA TYR A 67 -5.61 10.54 5.65
C TYR A 67 -7.12 10.37 5.51
N GLU A 68 -7.68 10.77 4.35
CA GLU A 68 -9.12 10.73 4.12
C GLU A 68 -9.65 9.29 4.15
N ILE A 69 -8.92 8.36 3.53
CA ILE A 69 -9.30 6.95 3.53
C ILE A 69 -9.11 6.34 4.92
N ASN A 70 -8.02 6.63 5.62
CA ASN A 70 -7.82 6.12 6.97
C ASN A 70 -8.90 6.61 7.93
N GLU A 71 -9.27 7.90 7.88
CA GLU A 71 -10.37 8.45 8.68
C GLU A 71 -11.72 7.78 8.33
N GLU A 72 -12.01 7.60 7.04
CA GLU A 72 -13.25 6.98 6.56
C GLU A 72 -13.47 5.56 7.12
N PHE A 73 -12.39 4.80 7.32
CA PHE A 73 -12.44 3.42 7.82
C PHE A 73 -12.00 3.27 9.28
N GLY A 74 -11.84 4.37 10.03
CA GLY A 74 -11.56 4.35 11.46
C GLY A 74 -10.11 4.00 11.84
N PHE A 75 -9.17 4.18 10.92
CA PHE A 75 -7.74 3.90 11.05
C PHE A 75 -6.95 5.13 11.51
N THR A 76 -7.43 5.84 12.54
CA THR A 76 -6.86 7.12 13.02
C THR A 76 -5.58 6.95 13.85
N GLU A 77 -5.37 5.78 14.42
CA GLU A 77 -4.19 5.50 15.24
C GLU A 77 -2.94 5.30 14.36
N PRO A 78 -1.77 5.83 14.78
CA PRO A 78 -0.51 5.60 14.10
C PRO A 78 -0.22 4.12 13.93
N MET A 79 0.22 3.74 12.73
CA MET A 79 0.75 2.40 12.45
C MET A 79 2.20 2.31 12.92
N ASP A 80 2.59 1.18 13.50
CA ASP A 80 4.01 0.88 13.76
C ASP A 80 4.72 0.59 12.43
N THR A 81 5.40 1.60 11.90
CA THR A 81 6.16 1.51 10.64
C THR A 81 7.44 0.72 10.80
N THR A 82 7.93 0.44 12.01
CA THR A 82 9.19 -0.30 12.21
C THR A 82 9.00 -1.81 12.09
N SER A 83 7.75 -2.28 12.15
CA SER A 83 7.39 -3.69 12.06
C SER A 83 6.74 -4.03 10.72
N LYS A 84 7.44 -4.77 9.86
CA LYS A 84 6.90 -5.34 8.62
C LYS A 84 5.57 -6.06 8.83
N GLN A 85 5.44 -6.81 9.92
CA GLN A 85 4.21 -7.53 10.23
C GLN A 85 3.05 -6.57 10.56
N ALA A 86 3.31 -5.51 11.33
CA ALA A 86 2.29 -4.51 11.65
C ALA A 86 1.81 -3.76 10.39
N VAL A 87 2.74 -3.41 9.50
CA VAL A 87 2.43 -2.73 8.22
C VAL A 87 1.61 -3.64 7.29
N LEU A 88 1.99 -4.91 7.15
CA LEU A 88 1.22 -5.87 6.36
C LEU A 88 -0.17 -6.13 6.96
N GLN A 89 -0.27 -6.25 8.28
CA GLN A 89 -1.56 -6.42 8.94
C GLN A 89 -2.47 -5.21 8.71
N ARG A 90 -1.94 -3.98 8.81
CA ARG A 90 -2.70 -2.76 8.49
C ARG A 90 -3.21 -2.76 7.05
N ALA A 91 -2.40 -3.19 6.09
CA ALA A 91 -2.82 -3.31 4.69
C ALA A 91 -3.98 -4.31 4.52
N ILE A 92 -3.92 -5.45 5.21
CA ILE A 92 -4.98 -6.48 5.21
C ILE A 92 -6.25 -5.94 5.86
N ASP A 93 -6.14 -5.26 7.00
CA ASP A 93 -7.27 -4.69 7.73
C ASP A 93 -8.00 -3.63 6.90
N LEU A 94 -7.25 -2.72 6.29
CA LEU A 94 -7.81 -1.68 5.42
C LEU A 94 -8.48 -2.27 4.18
N GLY A 95 -7.81 -3.17 3.48
CA GLY A 95 -8.39 -3.81 2.31
C GLY A 95 -9.62 -4.67 2.63
N THR A 96 -9.64 -5.30 3.81
CA THR A 96 -10.81 -5.99 4.33
C THR A 96 -11.97 -5.03 4.58
N ALA A 97 -11.73 -3.88 5.20
CA ALA A 97 -12.76 -2.87 5.44
C ALA A 97 -13.33 -2.32 4.13
N ILE A 98 -12.47 -2.06 3.13
CA ILE A 98 -12.88 -1.66 1.78
C ILE A 98 -13.75 -2.73 1.13
N ALA A 99 -13.31 -4.00 1.14
CA ALA A 99 -14.06 -5.11 0.55
C ALA A 99 -15.43 -5.29 1.23
N ASP A 100 -15.48 -5.20 2.56
CA ASP A 100 -16.71 -5.34 3.31
C ASP A 100 -17.72 -4.23 2.99
N LYS A 101 -17.24 -3.02 2.68
CA LYS A 101 -18.09 -1.87 2.32
C LYS A 101 -18.61 -1.92 0.88
N TYR A 102 -17.79 -2.37 -0.08
CA TYR A 102 -18.10 -2.24 -1.50
C TYR A 102 -18.38 -3.56 -2.24
N CYS A 103 -17.99 -4.69 -1.66
CA CYS A 103 -17.95 -5.98 -2.36
C CYS A 103 -18.76 -7.08 -1.67
N LYS A 104 -19.31 -6.84 -0.48
CA LYS A 104 -20.28 -7.76 0.11
C LYS A 104 -21.51 -7.84 -0.78
N LYS A 105 -21.71 -9.01 -1.39
CA LYS A 105 -23.01 -9.38 -1.94
C LYS A 105 -23.97 -9.64 -0.77
N LEU A 106 -25.15 -9.03 -0.83
CA LEU A 106 -26.31 -9.41 -0.02
C LEU A 106 -26.62 -10.90 -0.17
#